data_AF-A0A0F9SDF0-F1
#
_entry.id   AF-A0A0F9SDF0-F1
#
_cell.length_a   1.000
_cell.length_b   1.000
_cell.length_c   1.000
_cell.angle_alpha   90.00
_cell.angle_beta   90.00
_cell.angle_gamma   90.00
#
_symmetry.space_group_name_H-M   'P 1'
#
loop_
_entity.id
_entity.type
_entity.pdbx_description
1 polymer ?
#
loop_
_entity_poly.entity_id
_entity_poly.type
_entity_poly.pdbx_seq_one_letter_code
_entity_poly.pdbx_strand_id
1 'polypeptide(L)'
;MGIPLAALGVRTPQFKSPLDQMTKAVHLKSLLQGQQAGQLKLEQQQQAQKDQQIFRKAYMEAQGDPRKTIELVTRAGVSPQLISQYRDSITKSRKALEDLDGAALDNAAKRNDAIGGAFQAVLGVSEQQRTQAYAQVRGQLIQSGVIRAQEAPEQYPGDEFMRVGALSSTSAKDQIAAERQRRVDKETRRHQREMEKPASEREFQAVYPAWLEAKGLKKNGKVEIQARKEIAAWGKKATTPFAAFASGDPKQQRLARQWIGLQEKYRQATGEEKRQLDSINARFKREMEVIKAQIGFPGDPTKEQAARMEELLRKANEDYDAVLSGKAPEQGKLADTVSVISPDGVRGKIPRAQLQDAIKQGYRKVE
;
A
#
# COMPACT_ATOMS: atom_id res chain seq x y z
N MET A 1 -111.63 4.70 -28.49
CA MET A 1 -110.17 4.95 -28.40
C MET A 1 -109.84 5.22 -26.95
N GLY A 2 -109.19 4.27 -26.27
CA GLY A 2 -108.95 4.29 -24.83
C GLY A 2 -107.59 4.87 -24.48
N ILE A 3 -107.58 5.82 -23.55
CA ILE A 3 -106.39 6.47 -23.00
C ILE A 3 -105.74 5.50 -21.99
N PRO A 4 -104.45 5.12 -22.13
CA PRO A 4 -103.78 4.25 -21.18
C PRO A 4 -103.41 5.05 -19.92
N LEU A 5 -103.97 4.64 -18.78
CA LEU A 5 -103.57 5.12 -17.46
C LEU A 5 -102.16 4.59 -17.14
N ALA A 6 -101.20 5.51 -17.03
CA ALA A 6 -99.88 5.23 -16.53
C ALA A 6 -99.96 4.82 -15.06
N ALA A 7 -99.81 3.52 -14.79
CA ALA A 7 -99.62 3.00 -13.45
C ALA A 7 -98.29 3.55 -12.89
N LEU A 8 -98.39 4.45 -11.90
CA LEU A 8 -97.28 4.89 -11.07
C LEU A 8 -96.73 3.66 -10.31
N GLY A 9 -95.71 3.02 -10.88
CA GLY A 9 -94.92 2.02 -10.19
C GLY A 9 -94.07 2.69 -9.11
N VAL A 10 -94.63 2.78 -7.90
CA VAL A 10 -93.88 3.12 -6.68
C VAL A 10 -92.81 2.06 -6.49
N ARG A 11 -91.59 2.33 -6.97
CA ARG A 11 -90.40 1.56 -6.59
C ARG A 11 -90.22 1.76 -5.10
N THR A 12 -90.35 0.68 -4.33
CA THR A 12 -89.99 0.64 -2.92
C THR A 12 -88.54 1.14 -2.79
N PRO A 13 -88.25 2.08 -1.87
CA PRO A 13 -86.87 2.50 -1.62
C PRO A 13 -86.10 1.25 -1.19
N GLN A 14 -85.17 0.79 -2.03
CA GLN A 14 -84.21 -0.22 -1.63
C GLN A 14 -83.42 0.39 -0.47
N PHE A 15 -83.74 -0.02 0.75
CA PHE A 15 -82.97 0.30 1.94
C PHE A 15 -81.56 -0.24 1.68
N LYS A 16 -80.62 0.66 1.36
CA LYS A 16 -79.20 0.34 1.25
C LYS A 16 -78.81 -0.27 2.59
N SER A 17 -78.58 -1.58 2.60
CA SER A 17 -78.15 -2.32 3.78
C SER A 17 -77.03 -1.54 4.47
N PRO A 18 -77.09 -1.29 5.79
CA PRO A 18 -76.00 -0.67 6.54
C PRO A 18 -74.65 -1.39 6.33
N LEU A 19 -74.71 -2.69 6.02
CA LEU A 19 -73.57 -3.51 5.65
C LEU A 19 -72.91 -3.06 4.34
N ASP A 20 -73.70 -2.66 3.34
CA ASP A 20 -73.22 -2.16 2.04
C ASP A 20 -72.57 -0.76 2.16
N GLN A 21 -72.94 0.01 3.17
CA GLN A 21 -72.29 1.29 3.46
C GLN A 21 -70.92 1.06 4.13
N MET A 22 -70.80 0.05 5.00
CA MET A 22 -69.51 -0.33 5.59
C MET A 22 -68.53 -0.90 4.57
N THR A 23 -68.97 -1.78 3.66
CA THR A 23 -68.08 -2.33 2.62
C THR A 23 -67.54 -1.23 1.70
N LYS A 24 -68.37 -0.26 1.33
CA LYS A 24 -67.93 0.94 0.57
C LYS A 24 -66.96 1.80 1.35
N ALA A 25 -67.17 2.01 2.66
CA ALA A 25 -66.25 2.77 3.51
C ALA A 25 -64.88 2.08 3.66
N VAL A 26 -64.86 0.74 3.82
CA VAL A 26 -63.62 -0.04 3.87
C VAL A 26 -62.88 0.02 2.54
N HIS A 27 -63.60 -0.08 1.42
CA HIS A 27 -63.01 0.03 0.09
C HIS A 27 -62.43 1.42 -0.18
N LEU A 28 -63.14 2.49 0.23
CA LEU A 28 -62.64 3.86 0.14
C LEU A 28 -61.41 4.09 1.01
N LYS A 29 -61.38 3.53 2.22
CA LYS A 29 -60.22 3.60 3.13
C LYS A 29 -59.01 2.88 2.53
N SER A 30 -59.20 1.73 1.91
CA SER A 30 -58.16 0.99 1.19
C SER A 30 -57.59 1.78 0.00
N LEU A 31 -58.46 2.41 -0.80
CA LEU A 31 -58.06 3.27 -1.92
C LEU A 31 -57.29 4.51 -1.45
N LEU A 32 -57.77 5.19 -0.41
CA LEU A 32 -57.08 6.34 0.20
C LEU A 32 -55.70 5.95 0.75
N GLN A 33 -55.60 4.80 1.40
CA GLN A 33 -54.34 4.29 1.93
C GLN A 33 -53.36 3.91 0.81
N GLY A 34 -53.85 3.35 -0.30
CA GLY A 34 -53.06 3.08 -1.50
C GLY A 34 -52.56 4.36 -2.18
N GLN A 35 -53.38 5.41 -2.24
CA GLN A 35 -53.01 6.69 -2.84
C GLN A 35 -51.95 7.43 -2.02
N GLN A 36 -52.05 7.42 -0.69
CA GLN A 36 -51.03 7.98 0.20
C GLN A 36 -49.70 7.23 0.09
N ALA A 37 -49.72 5.90 0.04
CA ALA A 37 -48.51 5.10 -0.16
C ALA A 37 -47.83 5.39 -1.51
N GLY A 38 -48.63 5.61 -2.57
CA GLY A 38 -48.13 6.01 -3.89
C GLY A 38 -47.42 7.37 -3.88
N GLN A 39 -48.01 8.37 -3.22
CA GLN A 39 -47.40 9.70 -3.08
C GLN A 39 -46.09 9.64 -2.30
N LEU A 40 -46.06 8.94 -1.17
CA LEU A 40 -44.84 8.77 -0.38
C LEU A 40 -43.72 8.09 -1.17
N LYS A 41 -44.05 7.04 -1.96
CA LYS A 41 -43.07 6.37 -2.82
C LYS A 41 -42.51 7.30 -3.89
N LEU A 42 -43.35 8.14 -4.48
CA LEU A 42 -42.92 9.12 -5.47
C LEU A 42 -42.00 10.18 -4.83
N GLU A 43 -42.34 10.71 -3.67
CA GLU A 43 -41.51 11.65 -2.91
C GLU A 43 -40.14 11.04 -2.55
N GLN A 44 -40.13 9.78 -2.10
CA GLN A 44 -38.89 9.04 -1.82
C GLN A 44 -38.03 8.86 -3.08
N GLN A 45 -38.63 8.56 -4.23
CA GLN A 45 -37.92 8.44 -5.50
C GLN A 45 -37.33 9.78 -5.96
N GLN A 46 -38.09 10.88 -5.83
CA GLN A 46 -37.62 12.22 -6.16
C GLN A 46 -36.45 12.63 -5.25
N GLN A 47 -36.56 12.38 -3.95
CA GLN A 47 -35.47 12.65 -3.01
C GLN A 47 -34.23 11.81 -3.34
N ALA A 48 -34.40 10.52 -3.65
CA ALA A 48 -33.29 9.64 -4.02
C ALA A 48 -32.58 10.12 -5.29
N GLN A 49 -33.31 10.60 -6.30
CA GLN A 49 -32.72 11.17 -7.51
C GLN A 49 -31.94 12.46 -7.22
N LYS A 50 -32.51 13.35 -6.39
CA LYS A 50 -31.84 14.58 -5.95
C LYS A 50 -30.55 14.28 -5.18
N ASP A 51 -30.62 13.34 -4.24
CA ASP A 51 -29.47 12.88 -3.46
C ASP A 51 -28.37 12.32 -4.36
N GLN A 52 -28.73 11.52 -5.37
CA GLN A 52 -27.77 10.97 -6.33
C GLN A 52 -27.09 12.06 -7.17
N GLN A 53 -27.83 13.10 -7.60
CA GLN A 53 -27.25 14.22 -8.35
C GLN A 53 -26.27 15.02 -7.49
N ILE A 54 -26.64 15.34 -6.24
CA ILE A 54 -25.77 16.02 -5.28
C ILE A 54 -24.53 15.17 -5.00
N PHE A 55 -24.72 13.86 -4.81
CA PHE A 55 -23.62 12.93 -4.61
C PHE A 55 -22.64 12.90 -5.78
N ARG A 56 -23.13 12.80 -7.02
CA ARG A 56 -22.26 12.83 -8.23
C ARG A 56 -21.48 14.14 -8.32
N LYS A 57 -22.13 15.28 -8.08
CA LYS A 57 -21.47 16.59 -8.06
C LYS A 57 -20.38 16.65 -6.99
N ALA A 58 -20.69 16.26 -5.76
CA ALA A 58 -19.76 16.22 -4.65
C ALA A 58 -18.58 15.26 -4.91
N TYR A 59 -18.83 14.12 -5.55
CA TYR A 59 -17.78 13.17 -5.94
C TYR A 59 -16.82 13.76 -6.96
N MET A 60 -17.34 14.47 -7.97
CA MET A 60 -16.52 15.19 -8.95
C MET A 60 -15.73 16.33 -8.31
N GLU A 61 -16.35 17.13 -7.45
CA GLU A 61 -15.70 18.23 -6.72
C GLU A 61 -14.61 17.73 -5.76
N ALA A 62 -14.84 16.59 -5.13
CA ALA A 62 -13.85 15.88 -4.32
C ALA A 62 -12.73 15.21 -5.13
N GLN A 63 -12.77 15.26 -6.47
CA GLN A 63 -11.86 14.55 -7.37
C GLN A 63 -11.80 13.04 -7.07
N GLY A 64 -12.93 12.46 -6.67
CA GLY A 64 -13.04 11.05 -6.33
C GLY A 64 -12.47 10.66 -4.95
N ASP A 65 -12.03 11.61 -4.12
CA ASP A 65 -11.63 11.35 -2.72
C ASP A 65 -12.87 10.96 -1.89
N PRO A 66 -12.92 9.74 -1.32
CA PRO A 66 -14.10 9.29 -0.59
C PRO A 66 -14.37 10.07 0.71
N ARG A 67 -13.33 10.56 1.39
CA ARG A 67 -13.48 11.34 2.64
C ARG A 67 -14.03 12.72 2.35
N LYS A 68 -13.47 13.42 1.37
CA LYS A 68 -13.97 14.73 0.92
C LYS A 68 -15.39 14.63 0.35
N THR A 69 -15.67 13.57 -0.41
CA THR A 69 -17.03 13.31 -0.92
C THR A 69 -18.04 13.24 0.23
N ILE A 70 -17.75 12.46 1.29
CA ILE A 70 -18.63 12.35 2.47
C ILE A 70 -18.85 13.71 3.14
N GLU A 71 -17.81 14.52 3.30
CA GLU A 71 -17.92 15.86 3.87
C GLU A 71 -18.86 16.75 3.03
N LEU A 72 -18.65 16.79 1.71
CA LEU A 72 -19.43 17.61 0.79
C LEU A 72 -20.90 17.19 0.74
N VAL A 73 -21.20 15.89 0.66
CA VAL A 73 -22.59 15.40 0.63
C VAL A 73 -23.31 15.62 1.95
N THR A 74 -22.59 15.53 3.08
CA THR A 74 -23.16 15.83 4.39
C THR A 74 -23.52 17.31 4.49
N ARG A 75 -22.63 18.21 4.05
CA ARG A 75 -22.88 19.65 4.00
C ARG A 75 -24.02 20.02 3.05
N ALA A 76 -24.17 19.28 1.95
CA ALA A 76 -25.21 19.50 0.95
C ALA A 76 -26.58 18.90 1.32
N GLY A 77 -26.70 18.26 2.49
CA GLY A 77 -27.98 17.74 2.99
C GLY A 77 -28.45 16.45 2.33
N VAL A 78 -27.53 15.64 1.80
CA VAL A 78 -27.86 14.29 1.29
C VAL A 78 -28.40 13.42 2.42
N SER A 79 -29.36 12.55 2.12
CA SER A 79 -29.96 11.69 3.14
C SER A 79 -28.91 10.85 3.89
N PRO A 80 -29.06 10.66 5.23
CA PRO A 80 -28.17 9.83 6.03
C PRO A 80 -28.06 8.38 5.50
N GLN A 81 -29.13 7.88 4.88
CA GLN A 81 -29.17 6.53 4.31
C GLN A 81 -28.15 6.38 3.17
N LEU A 82 -28.10 7.32 2.23
CA LEU A 82 -27.14 7.27 1.12
C LEU A 82 -25.69 7.42 1.63
N ILE A 83 -25.47 8.29 2.63
CA ILE A 83 -24.16 8.46 3.28
C ILE A 83 -23.70 7.16 3.95
N SER A 84 -24.61 6.47 4.66
CA SER A 84 -24.31 5.18 5.30
C SER A 84 -23.96 4.11 4.26
N GLN A 85 -24.77 3.98 3.20
CA GLN A 85 -24.52 3.05 2.10
C GLN A 85 -23.16 3.29 1.43
N TYR A 86 -22.77 4.56 1.26
CA TYR A 86 -21.47 4.89 0.68
C TYR A 86 -20.32 4.53 1.61
N ARG A 87 -20.44 4.78 2.92
CA ARG A 87 -19.45 4.36 3.93
C ARG A 87 -19.28 2.83 3.95
N ASP A 88 -20.39 2.09 3.85
CA ASP A 88 -20.36 0.64 3.77
C ASP A 88 -19.65 0.16 2.50
N SER A 89 -19.92 0.81 1.36
CA SER A 89 -19.25 0.53 0.08
C SER A 89 -17.73 0.75 0.16
N ILE A 90 -17.28 1.85 0.78
CA ILE A 90 -15.85 2.13 1.00
C ILE A 90 -15.23 1.05 1.89
N THR A 91 -15.92 0.66 2.96
CA THR A 91 -15.43 -0.36 3.90
C THR A 91 -15.32 -1.73 3.22
N LYS A 92 -16.32 -2.11 2.43
CA LYS A 92 -16.30 -3.35 1.62
C LYS A 92 -15.16 -3.32 0.59
N SER A 93 -14.97 -2.20 -0.09
CA SER A 93 -13.90 -2.03 -1.08
C SER A 93 -12.52 -2.17 -0.43
N ARG A 94 -12.31 -1.57 0.75
CA ARG A 94 -11.05 -1.72 1.50
C ARG A 94 -10.79 -3.15 1.92
N LYS A 95 -11.79 -3.85 2.45
CA LYS A 95 -11.65 -5.28 2.80
C LYS A 95 -11.30 -6.12 1.57
N ALA A 96 -11.98 -5.90 0.46
CA ALA A 96 -11.67 -6.59 -0.79
C ALA A 96 -10.21 -6.33 -1.22
N LEU A 97 -9.70 -5.10 -1.11
CA LEU A 97 -8.29 -4.79 -1.39
C LEU A 97 -7.32 -5.44 -0.39
N GLU A 98 -7.69 -5.62 0.88
CA GLU A 98 -6.89 -6.35 1.88
C GLU A 98 -6.80 -7.85 1.55
N ASP A 99 -7.84 -8.44 0.94
CA ASP A 99 -7.89 -9.86 0.59
C ASP A 99 -7.14 -10.22 -0.70
N LEU A 100 -6.87 -9.23 -1.58
CA LEU A 100 -6.12 -9.47 -2.82
C LEU A 100 -4.63 -9.71 -2.56
N ASP A 101 -4.01 -10.61 -3.32
CA ASP A 101 -2.55 -10.74 -3.35
C ASP A 101 -1.88 -9.60 -4.15
N GLY A 102 -0.54 -9.55 -4.11
CA GLY A 102 0.23 -8.50 -4.80
C GLY A 102 0.00 -8.48 -6.31
N ALA A 103 -0.08 -9.64 -6.96
CA ALA A 103 -0.28 -9.75 -8.41
C ALA A 103 -1.71 -9.32 -8.82
N ALA A 104 -2.71 -9.66 -8.01
CA ALA A 104 -4.08 -9.23 -8.21
C ALA A 104 -4.22 -7.70 -8.02
N LEU A 105 -3.53 -7.11 -7.04
CA LEU A 105 -3.44 -5.65 -6.89
C LEU A 105 -2.74 -5.00 -8.09
N ASP A 106 -1.72 -5.62 -8.69
CA ASP A 106 -1.08 -5.18 -9.93
C ASP A 106 -2.03 -5.17 -11.12
N ASN A 107 -2.74 -6.27 -11.32
CA ASN A 107 -3.69 -6.36 -12.41
C ASN A 107 -4.85 -5.39 -12.22
N ALA A 108 -5.36 -5.23 -10.99
CA ALA A 108 -6.41 -4.27 -10.68
C ALA A 108 -5.96 -2.82 -10.92
N ALA A 109 -4.73 -2.45 -10.51
CA ALA A 109 -4.22 -1.10 -10.74
C ALA A 109 -4.08 -0.81 -12.24
N LYS A 110 -3.49 -1.74 -13.02
CA LYS A 110 -3.34 -1.60 -14.48
C LYS A 110 -4.69 -1.52 -15.19
N ARG A 111 -5.66 -2.35 -14.78
CA ARG A 111 -7.03 -2.32 -15.31
C ARG A 111 -7.67 -0.94 -15.12
N ASN A 112 -7.60 -0.40 -13.90
CA ASN A 112 -8.16 0.91 -13.59
C ASN A 112 -7.41 2.05 -14.31
N ASP A 113 -6.09 1.96 -14.43
CA ASP A 113 -5.30 2.93 -15.19
C ASP A 113 -5.71 2.96 -16.67
N ALA A 114 -5.85 1.78 -17.29
CA ALA A 114 -6.29 1.65 -18.67
C ALA A 114 -7.70 2.23 -18.90
N ILE A 115 -8.66 1.94 -18.00
CA ILE A 115 -10.02 2.48 -18.09
C ILE A 115 -10.03 4.00 -17.90
N GLY A 116 -9.31 4.51 -16.89
CA GLY A 116 -9.23 5.93 -16.60
C GLY A 116 -8.63 6.73 -17.77
N GLY A 117 -7.48 6.28 -18.29
CA GLY A 117 -6.82 6.90 -19.44
C GLY A 117 -7.67 6.83 -20.71
N ALA A 118 -8.31 5.69 -20.97
CA ALA A 118 -9.25 5.51 -22.06
C ALA A 118 -10.42 6.53 -22.02
N PHE A 119 -11.04 6.70 -20.84
CA PHE A 119 -12.16 7.63 -20.71
C PHE A 119 -11.72 9.10 -20.83
N GLN A 120 -10.54 9.44 -20.31
CA GLN A 120 -9.95 10.77 -20.51
C GLN A 120 -9.62 11.05 -21.97
N ALA A 121 -9.14 10.06 -22.72
CA ALA A 121 -8.87 10.20 -24.16
C ALA A 121 -10.15 10.52 -24.95
N VAL A 122 -11.27 9.85 -24.63
CA VAL A 122 -12.58 10.18 -25.24
C VAL A 122 -13.04 11.58 -24.86
N LEU A 123 -12.84 12.02 -23.62
CA LEU A 123 -13.20 13.37 -23.19
C LEU A 123 -12.34 14.46 -23.84
N GLY A 124 -11.12 14.13 -24.24
CA GLY A 124 -10.15 15.04 -24.85
C GLY A 124 -10.37 15.32 -26.34
N VAL A 125 -11.17 14.53 -27.05
CA VAL A 125 -11.54 14.81 -28.45
C VAL A 125 -12.73 15.79 -28.54
N SER A 126 -12.96 16.36 -29.73
CA SER A 126 -14.10 17.25 -29.94
C SER A 126 -15.43 16.53 -29.73
N GLU A 127 -16.47 17.26 -29.33
CA GLU A 127 -17.78 16.68 -28.99
C GLU A 127 -18.37 15.84 -30.13
N GLN A 128 -18.21 16.29 -31.38
CA GLN A 128 -18.67 15.57 -32.57
C GLN A 128 -17.97 14.22 -32.78
N GLN A 129 -16.75 14.06 -32.26
CA GLN A 129 -15.93 12.85 -32.41
C GLN A 129 -16.09 11.86 -31.24
N ARG A 130 -16.70 12.27 -30.12
CA ARG A 130 -16.76 11.44 -28.89
C ARG A 130 -17.46 10.11 -29.08
N THR A 131 -18.56 10.08 -29.83
CA THR A 131 -19.30 8.84 -30.09
C THR A 131 -18.44 7.81 -30.83
N GLN A 132 -17.68 8.26 -31.83
CA GLN A 132 -16.77 7.39 -32.57
C GLN A 132 -15.57 6.98 -31.72
N ALA A 133 -14.96 7.92 -31.00
CA ALA A 133 -13.84 7.64 -30.10
C ALA A 133 -14.22 6.65 -28.99
N TYR A 134 -15.43 6.79 -28.43
CA TYR A 134 -15.96 5.86 -27.44
C TYR A 134 -16.10 4.43 -27.99
N ALA A 135 -16.68 4.27 -29.18
CA ALA A 135 -16.83 2.96 -29.79
C ALA A 135 -15.47 2.27 -30.01
N GLN A 136 -14.46 3.03 -30.47
CA GLN A 136 -13.09 2.54 -30.66
C GLN A 136 -12.45 2.12 -29.34
N VAL A 137 -12.47 3.01 -28.34
CA VAL A 137 -11.89 2.78 -27.02
C VAL A 137 -12.57 1.61 -26.30
N ARG A 138 -13.90 1.52 -26.35
CA ARG A 138 -14.66 0.38 -25.81
C ARG A 138 -14.25 -0.92 -26.47
N GLY A 139 -14.14 -0.95 -27.81
CA GLY A 139 -13.68 -2.12 -28.56
C GLY A 139 -12.29 -2.57 -28.13
N GLN A 140 -11.35 -1.63 -27.97
CA GLN A 140 -9.98 -1.91 -27.50
C GLN A 140 -9.97 -2.50 -26.08
N LEU A 141 -10.70 -1.90 -25.13
CA LEU A 141 -10.76 -2.38 -23.75
C LEU A 141 -11.38 -3.79 -23.64
N ILE A 142 -12.36 -4.11 -24.51
CA ILE A 142 -12.95 -5.45 -24.58
C ILE A 142 -11.95 -6.45 -25.17
N GLN A 143 -11.29 -6.10 -26.29
CA GLN A 143 -10.31 -6.97 -26.93
C GLN A 143 -9.10 -7.27 -26.03
N SER A 144 -8.66 -6.29 -25.24
CA SER A 144 -7.57 -6.48 -24.27
C SER A 144 -8.00 -7.19 -22.99
N GLY A 145 -9.28 -7.56 -22.84
CA GLY A 145 -9.82 -8.19 -21.63
C GLY A 145 -9.84 -7.28 -20.40
N VAL A 146 -9.65 -5.97 -20.57
CA VAL A 146 -9.68 -4.98 -19.48
C VAL A 146 -11.11 -4.79 -18.99
N ILE A 147 -12.10 -4.87 -19.89
CA ILE A 147 -13.52 -4.90 -19.53
C ILE A 147 -14.26 -6.00 -20.28
N ARG A 148 -15.43 -6.39 -19.77
CA ARG A 148 -16.40 -7.23 -20.48
C ARG A 148 -17.39 -6.35 -21.24
N ALA A 149 -17.99 -6.88 -22.31
CA ALA A 149 -18.94 -6.13 -23.13
C ALA A 149 -20.15 -5.60 -22.35
N GLN A 150 -20.53 -6.26 -21.25
CA GLN A 150 -21.65 -5.87 -20.38
C GLN A 150 -21.28 -4.80 -19.34
N GLU A 151 -20.00 -4.55 -19.10
CA GLU A 151 -19.53 -3.56 -18.12
C GLU A 151 -19.57 -2.12 -18.67
N ALA A 152 -19.70 -1.96 -19.99
CA ALA A 152 -19.77 -0.65 -20.65
C ALA A 152 -20.92 -0.62 -21.67
N PRO A 153 -21.77 0.42 -21.64
CA PRO A 153 -22.84 0.62 -22.63
C PRO A 153 -22.34 0.52 -24.07
N GLU A 154 -23.16 0.02 -24.98
CA GLU A 154 -22.76 -0.07 -26.40
C GLU A 154 -22.68 1.32 -27.05
N GLN A 155 -23.56 2.22 -26.64
CA GLN A 155 -23.64 3.61 -27.11
C GLN A 155 -22.95 4.56 -26.14
N TYR A 156 -22.47 5.71 -26.65
CA TYR A 156 -21.85 6.74 -25.83
C TYR A 156 -22.80 7.21 -24.72
N PRO A 157 -22.45 7.02 -23.43
CA PRO A 157 -23.35 7.31 -22.31
C PRO A 157 -23.36 8.80 -21.90
N GLY A 158 -22.61 9.66 -22.61
CA GLY A 158 -22.48 11.08 -22.30
C GLY A 158 -21.26 11.42 -21.44
N ASP A 159 -20.91 12.71 -21.45
CA ASP A 159 -19.72 13.25 -20.78
C ASP A 159 -19.67 13.00 -19.27
N GLU A 160 -20.82 13.14 -18.59
CA GLU A 160 -20.88 12.97 -17.14
C GLU A 160 -20.47 11.55 -16.75
N PHE A 161 -20.97 10.54 -17.46
CA PHE A 161 -20.59 9.14 -17.23
C PHE A 161 -19.09 8.94 -17.43
N MET A 162 -18.52 9.50 -18.51
CA MET A 162 -17.08 9.38 -18.78
C MET A 162 -16.23 10.06 -17.71
N ARG A 163 -16.62 11.24 -17.24
CA ARG A 163 -15.91 11.98 -16.18
C ARG A 163 -15.95 11.22 -14.86
N VAL A 164 -17.14 10.74 -14.46
CA VAL A 164 -17.29 9.95 -13.24
C VAL A 164 -16.50 8.65 -13.35
N GLY A 165 -16.60 7.93 -14.47
CA GLY A 165 -15.85 6.70 -14.69
C GLY A 165 -14.34 6.88 -14.68
N ALA A 166 -13.84 7.97 -15.28
CA ALA A 166 -12.41 8.32 -15.25
C ALA A 166 -11.95 8.59 -13.82
N LEU A 167 -12.68 9.45 -13.09
CA LEU A 167 -12.37 9.77 -11.68
C LEU A 167 -12.44 8.53 -10.78
N SER A 168 -13.46 7.68 -10.96
CA SER A 168 -13.58 6.43 -10.19
C SER A 168 -12.45 5.46 -10.45
N SER A 169 -12.01 5.34 -11.70
CA SER A 169 -10.88 4.47 -12.05
C SER A 169 -9.57 5.01 -11.46
N THR A 170 -9.32 6.32 -11.57
CA THR A 170 -8.13 6.95 -10.96
C THR A 170 -8.14 6.82 -9.43
N SER A 171 -9.27 7.11 -8.77
CA SER A 171 -9.41 6.96 -7.32
C SER A 171 -9.20 5.51 -6.87
N ALA A 172 -9.70 4.53 -7.63
CA ALA A 172 -9.46 3.11 -7.35
C ALA A 172 -7.98 2.74 -7.48
N LYS A 173 -7.29 3.23 -8.52
CA LYS A 173 -5.83 3.06 -8.69
C LYS A 173 -5.06 3.64 -7.50
N ASP A 174 -5.41 4.84 -7.04
CA ASP A 174 -4.76 5.50 -5.91
C ASP A 174 -5.01 4.76 -4.60
N GLN A 175 -6.21 4.22 -4.39
CA GLN A 175 -6.52 3.37 -3.23
C GLN A 175 -5.69 2.07 -3.24
N ILE A 176 -5.50 1.46 -4.41
CA ILE A 176 -4.64 0.29 -4.56
C ILE A 176 -3.18 0.64 -4.23
N ALA A 177 -2.68 1.77 -4.71
CA ALA A 177 -1.31 2.22 -4.40
C ALA A 177 -1.12 2.49 -2.90
N ALA A 178 -2.09 3.13 -2.25
CA ALA A 178 -2.08 3.37 -0.81
C ALA A 178 -2.08 2.05 0.00
N GLU A 179 -2.86 1.06 -0.41
CA GLU A 179 -2.88 -0.25 0.27
C GLU A 179 -1.55 -1.00 0.12
N ARG A 180 -0.89 -0.92 -1.04
CA ARG A 180 0.47 -1.47 -1.20
C ARG A 180 1.47 -0.82 -0.26
N GLN A 181 1.47 0.51 -0.20
CA GLN A 181 2.36 1.23 0.68
C GLN A 181 2.13 0.83 2.14
N ARG A 182 0.85 0.70 2.54
CA ARG A 182 0.48 0.22 3.88
C ARG A 182 1.02 -1.19 4.17
N ARG A 183 1.02 -2.10 3.19
CA ARG A 183 1.60 -3.45 3.34
C ARG A 183 3.11 -3.40 3.52
N VAL A 184 3.81 -2.61 2.70
CA VAL A 184 5.26 -2.38 2.81
C VAL A 184 5.60 -1.78 4.17
N ASP A 185 4.84 -0.78 4.63
CA ASP A 185 5.03 -0.15 5.94
C ASP A 185 4.78 -1.14 7.08
N LYS A 186 3.76 -1.99 6.95
CA LYS A 186 3.44 -3.04 7.94
C LYS A 186 4.54 -4.08 8.02
N GLU A 187 5.06 -4.54 6.89
CA GLU A 187 6.16 -5.50 6.81
C GLU A 187 7.46 -4.89 7.30
N THR A 188 7.76 -3.64 6.93
CA THR A 188 8.90 -2.88 7.44
C THR A 188 8.82 -2.73 8.95
N ARG A 189 7.65 -2.36 9.51
CA ARG A 189 7.43 -2.29 10.95
C ARG A 189 7.53 -3.65 11.61
N ARG A 190 7.10 -4.72 10.94
CA ARG A 190 7.24 -6.08 11.45
C ARG A 190 8.71 -6.48 11.53
N HIS A 191 9.48 -6.24 10.47
CA HIS A 191 10.93 -6.47 10.46
C HIS A 191 11.67 -5.59 11.46
N GLN A 192 11.32 -4.31 11.58
CA GLN A 192 11.85 -3.44 12.62
C GLN A 192 11.53 -4.00 14.00
N ARG A 193 10.28 -4.41 14.26
CA ARG A 193 9.90 -5.09 15.50
C ARG A 193 10.56 -6.45 15.67
N GLU A 194 10.94 -7.16 14.62
CA GLU A 194 11.67 -8.44 14.69
C GLU A 194 13.16 -8.23 14.94
N MET A 195 13.73 -7.11 14.50
CA MET A 195 15.10 -6.70 14.83
C MET A 195 15.18 -6.02 16.21
N GLU A 196 14.12 -5.32 16.63
CA GLU A 196 13.94 -4.77 17.97
C GLU A 196 13.45 -5.82 18.97
N LYS A 197 12.71 -6.85 18.52
CA LYS A 197 12.52 -8.10 19.26
C LYS A 197 13.93 -8.57 19.46
N PRO A 198 14.38 -8.53 20.71
CA PRO A 198 15.78 -8.31 20.84
C PRO A 198 16.47 -9.60 20.41
N ALA A 199 17.53 -9.44 19.63
CA ALA A 199 18.61 -10.41 19.64
C ALA A 199 18.93 -10.84 21.10
N SER A 200 18.61 -10.00 22.10
CA SER A 200 18.49 -10.28 23.54
C SER A 200 17.49 -11.33 24.03
N GLU A 201 16.77 -12.16 23.28
CA GLU A 201 16.32 -13.43 23.91
C GLU A 201 17.44 -14.47 23.81
N ARG A 202 17.98 -14.71 22.61
CA ARG A 202 19.11 -15.61 22.40
C ARG A 202 20.41 -15.06 22.99
N GLU A 203 20.71 -13.79 22.80
CA GLU A 203 21.88 -13.12 23.40
C GLU A 203 21.72 -13.00 24.91
N PHE A 204 20.50 -12.75 25.44
CA PHE A 204 20.29 -12.84 26.87
C PHE A 204 20.51 -14.26 27.36
N GLN A 205 19.95 -15.29 26.71
CA GLN A 205 20.20 -16.66 27.14
C GLN A 205 21.68 -17.07 27.03
N ALA A 206 22.43 -16.50 26.10
CA ALA A 206 23.88 -16.70 25.99
C ALA A 206 24.68 -15.96 27.08
N VAL A 207 24.28 -14.74 27.45
CA VAL A 207 25.04 -13.86 28.37
C VAL A 207 24.54 -13.96 29.83
N TYR A 208 23.29 -14.40 30.04
CA TYR A 208 22.63 -14.46 31.35
C TYR A 208 23.33 -15.39 32.34
N PRO A 209 23.82 -16.60 31.96
CA PRO A 209 24.59 -17.44 32.87
C PRO A 209 25.85 -16.72 33.41
N ALA A 210 26.60 -16.07 32.52
CA ALA A 210 27.81 -15.32 32.88
C ALA A 210 27.48 -14.08 33.75
N TRP A 211 26.36 -13.40 33.48
CA TRP A 211 25.91 -12.28 34.31
C TRP A 211 25.50 -12.75 35.72
N LEU A 212 24.82 -13.90 35.85
CA LEU A 212 24.45 -14.48 37.15
C LEU A 212 25.69 -14.82 37.97
N GLU A 213 26.69 -15.44 37.34
CA GLU A 213 27.96 -15.80 37.95
C GLU A 213 28.72 -14.55 38.43
N ALA A 214 28.86 -13.54 37.57
CA ALA A 214 29.54 -12.28 37.90
C ALA A 214 28.88 -11.50 39.06
N LYS A 215 27.57 -11.67 39.27
CA LYS A 215 26.82 -11.01 40.35
C LYS A 215 26.65 -11.89 41.59
N GLY A 216 27.02 -13.18 41.54
CA GLY A 216 26.76 -14.13 42.62
C GLY A 216 25.28 -14.36 42.92
N LEU A 217 24.40 -14.20 41.92
CA LEU A 217 22.94 -14.28 42.09
C LEU A 217 22.39 -15.63 41.62
N LYS A 218 21.34 -16.13 42.30
CA LYS A 218 20.60 -17.32 41.86
C LYS A 218 19.48 -16.96 40.90
N LYS A 219 19.24 -17.82 39.90
CA LYS A 219 18.17 -17.64 38.90
C LYS A 219 16.79 -17.58 39.57
N ASN A 220 16.08 -16.46 39.40
CA ASN A 220 14.66 -16.31 39.70
C ASN A 220 14.03 -15.23 38.80
N GLY A 221 12.70 -15.14 38.76
CA GLY A 221 12.01 -14.22 37.85
C GLY A 221 12.32 -12.74 38.07
N LYS A 222 12.58 -12.30 39.31
CA LYS A 222 12.95 -10.90 39.61
C LYS A 222 14.37 -10.59 39.12
N VAL A 223 15.30 -11.53 39.32
CA VAL A 223 16.69 -11.43 38.86
C VAL A 223 16.77 -11.46 37.33
N GLU A 224 15.91 -12.25 36.67
CA GLU A 224 15.85 -12.29 35.20
C GLU A 224 15.40 -10.94 34.62
N ILE A 225 14.38 -10.32 35.20
CA ILE A 225 13.92 -8.99 34.78
C ILE A 225 15.01 -7.94 34.98
N GLN A 226 15.75 -8.00 36.10
CA GLN A 226 16.88 -7.10 36.36
C GLN A 226 18.00 -7.31 35.35
N ALA A 227 18.39 -8.55 35.11
CA ALA A 227 19.42 -8.90 34.13
C ALA A 227 19.04 -8.45 32.71
N ARG A 228 17.76 -8.58 32.31
CA ARG A 228 17.28 -8.09 31.01
C ARG A 228 17.44 -6.57 30.88
N LYS A 229 17.17 -5.82 31.96
CA LYS A 229 17.37 -4.36 31.98
C LYS A 229 18.85 -3.99 31.89
N GLU A 230 19.70 -4.66 32.66
CA GLU A 230 21.15 -4.39 32.67
C GLU A 230 21.83 -4.80 31.36
N ILE A 231 21.55 -6.00 30.84
CA ILE A 231 22.09 -6.51 29.57
C ILE A 231 21.57 -5.67 28.40
N ALA A 232 20.30 -5.25 28.39
CA ALA A 232 19.80 -4.34 27.36
C ALA A 232 20.43 -2.94 27.45
N ALA A 233 20.70 -2.42 28.66
CA ALA A 233 21.43 -1.17 28.85
C ALA A 233 22.89 -1.29 28.39
N TRP A 234 23.51 -2.46 28.57
CA TRP A 234 24.86 -2.77 28.09
C TRP A 234 24.91 -2.94 26.58
N GLY A 235 23.96 -3.68 26.00
CA GLY A 235 23.77 -3.84 24.56
C GLY A 235 23.52 -2.49 23.86
N LYS A 236 22.75 -1.59 24.46
CA LYS A 236 22.57 -0.21 23.95
C LYS A 236 23.84 0.65 24.04
N LYS A 237 24.79 0.30 24.90
CA LYS A 237 26.11 0.94 24.98
C LYS A 237 27.14 0.28 24.04
N ALA A 238 26.96 -1.01 23.73
CA ALA A 238 27.88 -1.82 22.91
C ALA A 238 27.50 -1.90 21.41
N THR A 239 26.22 -1.72 21.05
CA THR A 239 25.74 -1.73 19.65
C THR A 239 25.86 -0.38 18.95
N THR A 240 26.15 0.67 19.69
CA THR A 240 26.74 1.89 19.16
C THR A 240 28.27 1.71 19.13
N PRO A 241 28.99 2.24 18.13
CA PRO A 241 30.46 2.34 18.18
C PRO A 241 30.99 3.20 19.35
N PHE A 242 30.15 3.52 20.34
CA PHE A 242 30.50 4.22 21.57
C PHE A 242 31.23 3.34 22.59
N ALA A 243 31.27 2.01 22.46
CA ALA A 243 32.17 1.18 23.29
C ALA A 243 33.65 1.57 23.05
N ALA A 244 34.00 1.96 21.83
CA ALA A 244 35.30 2.51 21.47
C ALA A 244 35.56 3.92 22.04
N PHE A 245 34.53 4.66 22.44
CA PHE A 245 34.70 5.93 23.18
C PHE A 245 35.00 5.72 24.65
N ALA A 246 34.47 4.64 25.24
CA ALA A 246 34.68 4.29 26.63
C ALA A 246 36.01 3.54 26.88
N SER A 247 36.62 2.95 25.85
CA SER A 247 37.86 2.16 25.97
C SER A 247 39.12 3.00 26.27
N GLY A 248 39.02 4.34 26.20
CA GLY A 248 40.16 5.25 26.39
C GLY A 248 41.21 5.18 25.27
N ASP A 249 41.09 4.26 24.32
CA ASP A 249 42.01 4.11 23.19
C ASP A 249 41.73 5.18 22.11
N PRO A 250 42.66 6.12 21.86
CA PRO A 250 42.49 7.18 20.87
C PRO A 250 42.22 6.66 19.44
N LYS A 251 42.72 5.47 19.08
CA LYS A 251 42.50 4.89 17.75
C LYS A 251 41.07 4.40 17.59
N GLN A 252 40.55 3.69 18.59
CA GLN A 252 39.16 3.24 18.59
C GLN A 252 38.19 4.44 18.59
N GLN A 253 38.49 5.49 19.36
CA GLN A 253 37.75 6.75 19.35
C GLN A 253 37.71 7.41 17.96
N ARG A 254 38.83 7.41 17.23
CA ARG A 254 38.91 7.97 15.87
C ARG A 254 38.02 7.19 14.89
N LEU A 255 38.06 5.85 14.93
CA LEU A 255 37.22 5.00 14.07
C LEU A 255 35.73 5.19 14.37
N ALA A 256 35.38 5.34 15.64
CA ALA A 256 34.02 5.61 16.07
C ALA A 256 33.50 6.98 15.56
N ARG A 257 34.33 8.04 15.61
CA ARG A 257 33.99 9.35 15.02
C ARG A 257 33.76 9.27 13.52
N GLN A 258 34.63 8.55 12.81
CA GLN A 258 34.49 8.36 11.35
C GLN A 258 33.20 7.61 10.98
N TRP A 259 32.82 6.60 11.76
CA TRP A 259 31.56 5.91 11.55
C TRP A 259 30.32 6.77 11.84
N ILE A 260 30.36 7.59 12.89
CA ILE A 260 29.26 8.53 13.20
C ILE A 260 29.08 9.52 12.04
N GLY A 261 30.17 10.07 11.50
CA GLY A 261 30.13 10.94 10.34
C GLY A 261 29.49 10.28 9.11
N LEU A 262 29.78 9.00 8.85
CA LEU A 262 29.14 8.22 7.78
C LEU A 262 27.61 8.08 7.99
N GLN A 263 27.19 7.82 9.22
CA GLN A 263 25.77 7.66 9.54
C GLN A 263 24.98 8.96 9.40
N GLU A 264 25.58 10.10 9.76
CA GLU A 264 24.96 11.42 9.58
C GLU A 264 24.83 11.78 8.09
N LYS A 265 25.89 11.56 7.30
CA LYS A 265 25.88 11.69 5.84
C LYS A 265 24.79 10.83 5.20
N TYR A 266 24.66 9.57 5.62
CA TYR A 266 23.62 8.67 5.14
C TYR A 266 22.19 9.14 5.46
N ARG A 267 21.97 9.72 6.66
CA ARG A 267 20.66 10.25 7.04
C ARG A 267 20.24 11.46 6.22
N GLN A 268 21.19 12.26 5.75
CA GLN A 268 20.95 13.46 4.97
C GLN A 268 20.71 13.17 3.47
N ALA A 269 21.15 12.02 2.98
CA ALA A 269 21.01 11.64 1.58
C ALA A 269 19.55 11.32 1.19
N THR A 270 19.16 11.74 -0.01
CA THR A 270 17.81 11.49 -0.55
C THR A 270 17.85 10.93 -1.98
N GLY A 271 16.75 10.29 -2.41
CA GLY A 271 16.62 9.81 -3.79
C GLY A 271 17.71 8.84 -4.25
N GLU A 272 18.42 9.21 -5.32
CA GLU A 272 19.45 8.39 -5.96
C GLU A 272 20.74 8.28 -5.12
N GLU A 273 21.12 9.34 -4.41
CA GLU A 273 22.25 9.34 -3.48
C GLU A 273 22.09 8.23 -2.44
N LYS A 274 20.89 8.13 -1.85
CA LYS A 274 20.58 7.12 -0.84
C LYS A 274 20.74 5.70 -1.38
N ARG A 275 20.32 5.44 -2.63
CA ARG A 275 20.49 4.12 -3.28
C ARG A 275 21.95 3.78 -3.51
N GLN A 276 22.76 4.77 -3.90
CA GLN A 276 24.21 4.57 -4.07
C GLN A 276 24.89 4.31 -2.71
N LEU A 277 24.54 5.09 -1.68
CA LEU A 277 25.04 4.89 -0.31
C LEU A 277 24.59 3.56 0.30
N ASP A 278 23.40 3.07 -0.03
CA ASP A 278 22.92 1.73 0.38
C ASP A 278 23.86 0.62 -0.11
N SER A 279 24.33 0.73 -1.36
CA SER A 279 25.28 -0.23 -1.94
C SER A 279 26.64 -0.20 -1.24
N ILE A 280 27.12 0.99 -0.86
CA ILE A 280 28.37 1.19 -0.12
C ILE A 280 28.23 0.63 1.30
N ASN A 281 27.12 0.91 1.99
CA ASN A 281 26.79 0.36 3.30
C ASN A 281 26.73 -1.17 3.29
N ALA A 282 26.08 -1.76 2.28
CA ALA A 282 25.99 -3.21 2.15
C ALA A 282 27.36 -3.87 1.90
N ARG A 283 28.29 -3.17 1.22
CA ARG A 283 29.67 -3.63 1.02
C ARG A 283 30.45 -3.55 2.33
N PHE A 284 30.41 -2.41 3.00
CA PHE A 284 31.09 -2.19 4.27
C PHE A 284 30.64 -3.21 5.34
N LYS A 285 29.33 -3.43 5.48
CA LYS A 285 28.79 -4.42 6.44
C LYS A 285 29.30 -5.83 6.16
N ARG A 286 29.37 -6.26 4.90
CA ARG A 286 29.88 -7.60 4.53
C ARG A 286 31.34 -7.78 4.93
N GLU A 287 32.20 -6.81 4.65
CA GLU A 287 33.61 -6.86 5.02
C GLU A 287 33.80 -6.84 6.55
N MET A 288 33.01 -6.05 7.26
CA MET A 288 33.02 -6.03 8.73
C MET A 288 32.59 -7.36 9.34
N GLU A 289 31.60 -8.04 8.78
CA GLU A 289 31.21 -9.39 9.23
C GLU A 289 32.30 -10.43 8.98
N VAL A 290 33.04 -10.33 7.87
CA VAL A 290 34.22 -11.19 7.63
C VAL A 290 35.29 -10.96 8.70
N ILE A 291 35.57 -9.70 9.04
CA ILE A 291 36.54 -9.36 10.09
C ILE A 291 36.07 -9.88 11.45
N LYS A 292 34.80 -9.68 11.81
CA LYS A 292 34.22 -10.22 13.05
C LYS A 292 34.32 -11.74 13.13
N ALA A 293 34.03 -12.45 12.03
CA ALA A 293 34.15 -13.90 11.98
C ALA A 293 35.61 -14.36 12.18
N GLN A 294 36.59 -13.59 11.70
CA GLN A 294 38.01 -13.87 11.90
C GLN A 294 38.52 -13.54 13.32
N ILE A 295 37.90 -12.59 14.01
CA ILE A 295 38.25 -12.24 15.39
C ILE A 295 37.83 -13.37 16.34
N GLY A 296 36.71 -14.05 16.06
CA GLY A 296 36.12 -15.05 16.95
C GLY A 296 35.57 -14.37 18.20
N PHE A 297 34.26 -14.37 18.40
CA PHE A 297 33.68 -13.72 19.58
C PHE A 297 33.97 -14.57 20.84
N PRO A 298 34.57 -14.04 21.94
CA PRO A 298 34.94 -12.65 22.23
C PRO A 298 36.47 -12.44 22.24
N GLY A 299 37.08 -12.12 21.11
CA GLY A 299 38.50 -11.74 21.00
C GLY A 299 38.69 -10.25 20.71
N ASP A 300 39.82 -9.69 21.14
CA ASP A 300 40.28 -8.38 20.66
C ASP A 300 40.82 -8.52 19.23
N PRO A 301 40.59 -7.53 18.34
CA PRO A 301 41.13 -7.55 16.99
C PRO A 301 42.66 -7.53 17.02
N THR A 302 43.29 -8.35 16.19
CA THR A 302 44.73 -8.27 15.95
C THR A 302 45.09 -6.92 15.31
N LYS A 303 46.37 -6.53 15.40
CA LYS A 303 46.87 -5.30 14.77
C LYS A 303 46.56 -5.22 13.27
N GLU A 304 46.61 -6.37 12.59
CA GLU A 304 46.30 -6.48 11.15
C GLU A 304 44.79 -6.32 10.87
N GLN A 305 43.94 -6.92 11.71
CA GLN A 305 42.48 -6.76 11.63
C GLN A 305 42.07 -5.31 11.91
N ALA A 306 42.66 -4.66 12.91
CA ALA A 306 42.42 -3.25 13.21
C ALA A 306 42.85 -2.33 12.05
N ALA A 307 44.01 -2.58 11.44
CA ALA A 307 44.46 -1.82 10.26
C ALA A 307 43.51 -2.02 9.06
N ARG A 308 43.00 -3.24 8.85
CA ARG A 308 42.02 -3.51 7.80
C ARG A 308 40.68 -2.82 8.05
N MET A 309 40.22 -2.75 9.31
CA MET A 309 39.02 -1.99 9.68
C MET A 309 39.19 -0.49 9.42
N GLU A 310 40.34 0.07 9.76
CA GLU A 310 40.67 1.49 9.50
C GLU A 310 40.66 1.80 8.00
N GLU A 311 41.24 0.93 7.19
CA GLU A 311 41.26 1.08 5.73
C GLU A 311 39.86 0.98 5.10
N LEU A 312 39.01 0.06 5.58
CA LEU A 312 37.62 -0.05 5.12
C LEU A 312 36.79 1.19 5.48
N LEU A 313 36.99 1.74 6.68
CA LEU A 313 36.32 2.97 7.12
C LEU A 313 36.80 4.19 6.33
N ARG A 314 38.09 4.27 6.02
CA ARG A 314 38.65 5.31 5.15
C ARG A 314 38.02 5.27 3.77
N LYS A 315 38.01 4.09 3.13
CA LYS A 315 37.45 3.89 1.79
C LYS A 315 35.95 4.15 1.74
N ALA A 316 35.20 3.70 2.74
CA ALA A 316 33.77 4.00 2.83
C ALA A 316 33.52 5.51 2.94
N ASN A 317 34.33 6.25 3.70
CA ASN A 317 34.23 7.71 3.76
C ASN A 317 34.51 8.39 2.42
N GLU A 318 35.55 7.94 1.71
CA GLU A 318 35.88 8.45 0.37
C GLU A 318 34.76 8.18 -0.64
N ASP A 319 34.18 6.96 -0.63
CA ASP A 319 33.05 6.61 -1.49
C ASP A 319 31.80 7.45 -1.16
N TYR A 320 31.55 7.71 0.13
CA TYR A 320 30.45 8.57 0.58
C TYR A 320 30.64 10.03 0.13
N ASP A 321 31.85 10.57 0.28
CA ASP A 321 32.18 11.93 -0.14
C ASP A 321 32.13 12.08 -1.65
N ALA A 322 32.50 11.04 -2.40
CA ALA A 322 32.31 11.02 -3.85
C ALA A 322 30.82 11.11 -4.22
N VAL A 323 29.97 10.24 -3.66
CA VAL A 323 28.52 10.23 -3.94
C VAL A 323 27.87 11.58 -3.59
N LEU A 324 28.16 12.13 -2.40
CA LEU A 324 27.58 13.41 -1.96
C LEU A 324 28.11 14.61 -2.74
N SER A 325 29.27 14.50 -3.38
CA SER A 325 29.80 15.54 -4.29
C SER A 325 29.36 15.34 -5.74
N GLY A 326 28.47 14.39 -6.03
CA GLY A 326 28.02 14.06 -7.39
C GLY A 326 29.09 13.38 -8.23
N LYS A 327 30.21 12.96 -7.62
CA LYS A 327 31.24 12.16 -8.28
C LYS A 327 30.86 10.70 -8.20
N ALA A 328 31.06 9.97 -9.30
CA ALA A 328 30.95 8.51 -9.23
C ALA A 328 31.98 8.01 -8.19
N PRO A 329 31.58 7.22 -7.19
CA PRO A 329 32.54 6.62 -6.27
C PRO A 329 33.54 5.84 -7.12
N GLU A 330 34.84 5.96 -6.81
CA GLU A 330 35.82 5.09 -7.42
C GLU A 330 35.37 3.66 -7.13
N GLN A 331 34.87 2.97 -8.14
CA GLN A 331 34.61 1.55 -8.03
C GLN A 331 35.99 0.91 -7.87
N GLY A 332 36.46 0.84 -6.62
CA GLY A 332 37.82 0.45 -6.34
C GLY A 332 38.07 -0.88 -7.02
N LYS A 333 39.13 -0.92 -7.83
CA LYS A 333 39.67 -2.10 -8.50
C LYS A 333 40.11 -3.14 -7.46
N LEU A 334 39.17 -3.73 -6.73
CA LEU A 334 39.37 -4.89 -5.89
C LEU A 334 38.83 -6.07 -6.67
N ALA A 335 39.78 -6.78 -7.28
CA ALA A 335 39.63 -8.00 -8.05
C ALA A 335 38.31 -8.01 -8.82
N ASP A 336 38.31 -7.35 -9.98
CA ASP A 336 37.31 -7.53 -11.02
C ASP A 336 37.40 -8.96 -11.59
N THR A 337 37.70 -9.96 -10.76
CA THR A 337 37.89 -11.36 -11.09
C THR A 337 37.00 -12.22 -10.20
N VAL A 338 36.23 -13.10 -10.81
CA VAL A 338 35.39 -14.09 -10.13
C VAL A 338 36.17 -15.40 -10.04
N SER A 339 36.16 -16.04 -8.87
CA SER A 339 36.66 -17.40 -8.75
C SER A 339 35.73 -18.33 -9.53
N VAL A 340 36.26 -19.01 -10.53
CA VAL A 340 35.55 -20.00 -11.34
C VAL A 340 36.22 -21.35 -11.18
N ILE A 341 35.41 -22.40 -11.25
CA ILE A 341 35.86 -23.78 -11.35
C ILE A 341 35.64 -24.18 -12.80
N SER A 342 36.70 -24.47 -13.52
CA SER A 342 36.58 -24.99 -14.89
C SER A 342 36.04 -26.43 -14.89
N PRO A 343 35.54 -26.95 -16.02
CA PRO A 343 34.95 -28.29 -16.10
C PRO A 343 35.87 -29.44 -15.65
N ASP A 344 37.18 -29.24 -15.68
CA ASP A 344 38.23 -30.15 -15.19
C ASP A 344 38.53 -29.97 -13.69
N GLY A 345 37.77 -29.14 -12.97
CA GLY A 345 37.89 -28.93 -11.53
C GLY A 345 38.97 -27.94 -11.10
N VAL A 346 39.64 -27.27 -12.04
CA VAL A 346 40.69 -26.30 -11.73
C VAL A 346 40.07 -24.98 -11.26
N ARG A 347 40.49 -24.52 -10.08
CA ARG A 347 40.08 -23.21 -9.54
C ARG A 347 40.94 -22.11 -10.15
N GLY A 348 40.31 -21.21 -10.89
CA GLY A 348 40.93 -20.01 -11.45
C GLY A 348 40.22 -18.73 -11.02
N LYS A 349 40.86 -17.57 -11.21
CA LYS A 349 40.21 -16.26 -11.10
C LYS A 349 40.16 -15.63 -12.48
N ILE A 350 38.98 -15.37 -13.02
CA ILE A 350 38.82 -14.73 -14.34
C ILE A 350 38.15 -13.36 -14.20
N PRO A 351 38.52 -12.37 -15.01
CA PRO A 351 37.86 -11.08 -15.01
C PRO A 351 36.33 -11.17 -15.16
N ARG A 352 35.57 -10.38 -14.41
CA ARG A 352 34.10 -10.38 -14.40
C ARG A 352 33.53 -9.95 -15.75
N ALA A 353 34.22 -9.04 -16.45
CA ALA A 353 33.90 -8.69 -17.83
C ALA A 353 34.01 -9.90 -18.78
N GLN A 354 35.06 -10.72 -18.65
CA GLN A 354 35.21 -11.95 -19.43
C GLN A 354 34.12 -12.98 -19.11
N LEU A 355 33.72 -13.10 -17.84
CA LEU A 355 32.60 -13.97 -17.45
C LEU A 355 31.28 -13.49 -18.07
N GLN A 356 31.02 -12.18 -18.08
CA GLN A 356 29.81 -11.62 -18.69
C GLN A 356 29.77 -11.80 -20.20
N ASP A 357 30.91 -11.66 -20.89
CA ASP A 357 31.02 -11.92 -22.32
C ASP A 357 30.87 -13.41 -22.63
N ALA A 358 31.42 -14.31 -21.82
CA ALA A 358 31.20 -15.75 -21.95
C ALA A 358 29.71 -16.13 -21.76
N ILE A 359 29.03 -15.53 -20.78
CA ILE A 359 27.58 -15.74 -20.58
C ILE A 359 26.78 -15.24 -21.80
N LYS A 360 27.13 -14.06 -22.35
CA LYS A 360 26.48 -13.51 -23.55
C LYS A 360 26.72 -14.35 -24.81
N GLN A 361 27.89 -15.00 -24.91
CA GLN A 361 28.23 -15.91 -26.01
C GLN A 361 27.58 -17.30 -25.88
N GLY A 362 26.68 -17.51 -24.91
CA GLY A 362 25.82 -18.69 -24.86
C GLY A 362 26.31 -19.82 -23.95
N TYR A 363 27.33 -19.60 -23.11
CA TYR A 363 27.70 -20.57 -22.08
C TYR A 363 26.65 -20.61 -20.97
N ARG A 364 25.61 -21.45 -21.15
CA ARG A 364 24.57 -21.75 -20.15
C ARG A 364 24.99 -22.92 -19.27
N LYS A 365 25.85 -22.65 -18.29
CA LYS A 365 25.90 -23.24 -16.92
C LYS A 365 27.33 -23.14 -16.38
N VAL A 366 27.45 -22.51 -15.22
CA VAL A 366 28.56 -22.72 -14.27
C VAL A 366 27.86 -23.02 -12.95
N GLU A 367 28.06 -24.23 -12.42
CA GLU A 367 27.61 -24.61 -11.06
C GLU A 367 28.46 -23.93 -9.99
#